data_AF-A0A2V2BIQ3-F1
#
_entry.id   AF-A0A2V2BIQ3-F1
#
_cell.length_a   1.000
_cell.length_b   1.000
_cell.length_c   1.000
_cell.angle_alpha   90.00
_cell.angle_beta   90.00
_cell.angle_gamma   90.00
#
_symmetry.space_group_name_H-M   'P 1'
#
loop_
_entity.id
_entity.type
_entity.pdbx_description
1 polymer ?
#
loop_
_entity_poly.entity_id
_entity_poly.type
_entity_poly.pdbx_seq_one_letter_code
_entity_poly.pdbx_strand_id
1 'polypeptide(L)'
;MEVVWYEKTVEYKFVFLAKGFWGVDLLSPLAGNPEVTGDAIVSASNRYYIIEFKRDYESIVSEYKKYKNEAIGFKKSLKRMTKNQDWQSHYIIYGHYNPKTKIFGIEIDRYFGVFNLDLRAEEDFFLGGMSLPQLNKYVTQLTACKNGFYDDDGSGGSGVGLAIDDTTEVQVLAIDANNVATITTFEYIKKLQKDLKEVPANKEKSSKEQAIVEASNEKHEIDKHLKELDSKNKKNGMGKSMHS
;
A
#
# COMPACT_ATOMS: atom_id res chain seq x y z
N MET A 1 36.43 -7.35 19.68
CA MET A 1 35.85 -6.53 18.59
C MET A 1 34.42 -6.26 18.96
N GLU A 2 34.05 -5.00 19.07
CA GLU A 2 32.67 -4.56 19.22
C GLU A 2 31.99 -4.59 17.84
N VAL A 3 30.78 -5.13 17.76
CA VAL A 3 30.03 -5.18 16.49
C VAL A 3 29.34 -3.84 16.31
N VAL A 4 29.59 -3.18 15.19
CA VAL A 4 29.03 -1.85 14.88
C VAL A 4 28.09 -1.97 13.69
N TRP A 5 26.90 -1.39 13.81
CA TRP A 5 25.95 -1.21 12.73
C TRP A 5 25.34 0.19 12.79
N TYR A 6 24.68 0.60 11.72
CA TYR A 6 24.10 1.92 11.56
C TYR A 6 22.59 1.82 11.30
N GLU A 7 21.87 2.93 11.40
CA GLU A 7 20.46 3.01 11.02
C GLU A 7 20.24 2.53 9.59
N LYS A 8 21.13 2.87 8.65
CA LYS A 8 21.11 2.37 7.27
C LYS A 8 21.20 0.85 7.18
N THR A 9 21.90 0.20 8.12
CA THR A 9 21.96 -1.28 8.19
C THR A 9 20.60 -1.88 8.52
N VAL A 10 19.83 -1.22 9.39
CA VAL A 10 18.46 -1.60 9.75
C VAL A 10 17.52 -1.42 8.56
N GLU A 11 17.59 -0.28 7.89
CA GLU A 11 16.81 0.02 6.68
C GLU A 11 17.03 -1.04 5.59
N TYR A 12 18.29 -1.35 5.26
CA TYR A 12 18.58 -2.37 4.24
C TYR A 12 18.06 -3.75 4.66
N LYS A 13 18.23 -4.13 5.93
CA LYS A 13 17.71 -5.42 6.42
C LYS A 13 16.19 -5.47 6.30
N PHE A 14 15.48 -4.38 6.61
CA PHE A 14 14.04 -4.29 6.39
C PHE A 14 13.69 -4.48 4.91
N VAL A 15 14.32 -3.73 3.99
CA VAL A 15 14.10 -3.83 2.54
C VAL A 15 14.22 -5.29 2.05
N PHE A 16 15.26 -6.00 2.48
CA PHE A 16 15.47 -7.41 2.12
C PHE A 16 14.37 -8.36 2.63
N LEU A 17 13.75 -8.06 3.77
CA LEU A 17 12.73 -8.90 4.38
C LEU A 17 11.32 -8.51 3.94
N ALA A 18 11.11 -7.26 3.54
CA ALA A 18 9.80 -6.63 3.50
C ALA A 18 8.80 -7.32 2.58
N LYS A 19 9.25 -7.72 1.38
CA LYS A 19 8.39 -8.43 0.44
C LYS A 19 8.01 -9.83 0.92
N GLY A 20 9.00 -10.58 1.43
CA GLY A 20 8.82 -11.98 1.83
C GLY A 20 8.04 -12.18 3.12
N PHE A 21 8.26 -11.31 4.11
CA PHE A 21 7.62 -11.43 5.43
C PHE A 21 6.30 -10.65 5.53
N TRP A 22 6.20 -9.49 4.89
CA TRP A 22 5.07 -8.57 5.09
C TRP A 22 4.34 -8.19 3.79
N GLY A 23 4.73 -8.75 2.65
CA GLY A 23 4.08 -8.47 1.37
C GLY A 23 4.20 -7.00 0.95
N VAL A 24 5.25 -6.29 1.38
CA VAL A 24 5.48 -4.90 0.99
C VAL A 24 5.82 -4.85 -0.50
N ASP A 25 5.00 -4.14 -1.25
CA ASP A 25 5.07 -4.01 -2.71
C ASP A 25 5.71 -2.69 -3.15
N LEU A 26 5.67 -1.67 -2.30
CA LEU A 26 6.25 -0.36 -2.55
C LEU A 26 7.02 0.12 -1.32
N LEU A 27 8.19 0.70 -1.55
CA LEU A 27 8.98 1.36 -0.52
C LEU A 27 9.42 2.72 -1.04
N SER A 28 9.02 3.79 -0.39
CA SER A 28 9.35 5.15 -0.79
C SER A 28 10.17 5.78 0.32
N PRO A 29 11.51 5.83 0.19
CA PRO A 29 12.33 6.56 1.14
C PRO A 29 12.01 8.05 1.02
N LEU A 30 11.83 8.70 2.16
CA LEU A 30 11.64 10.15 2.25
C LEU A 30 13.00 10.78 2.54
N ALA A 31 13.30 11.89 1.86
CA ALA A 31 14.52 12.65 2.07
C ALA A 31 14.24 14.15 1.99
N GLY A 32 14.89 14.96 2.82
CA GLY A 32 14.70 16.42 2.87
C GLY A 32 13.44 16.86 3.63
N ASN A 33 12.79 17.95 3.23
CA ASN A 33 11.59 18.49 3.92
C ASN A 33 10.47 17.46 4.22
N PRO A 34 10.24 16.42 3.40
CA PRO A 34 9.30 15.33 3.71
C PRO A 34 9.65 14.45 4.91
N GLU A 35 10.89 14.44 5.42
CA GLU A 35 11.35 13.67 6.60
C GLU A 35 10.59 14.03 7.89
N VAL A 36 9.87 15.16 7.90
CA VAL A 36 8.95 15.50 9.00
C VAL A 36 7.87 14.42 9.17
N THR A 37 7.58 13.63 8.13
CA THR A 37 6.59 12.54 8.18
C THR A 37 7.13 11.26 8.81
N GLY A 38 8.35 10.88 8.43
CA GLY A 38 9.03 9.62 8.75
C GLY A 38 10.13 9.37 7.72
N ASP A 39 10.84 8.26 7.82
CA ASP A 39 11.96 7.93 6.93
C ASP A 39 11.51 7.23 5.65
N ALA A 40 10.39 6.49 5.70
CA ALA A 40 9.81 5.87 4.52
C ALA A 40 8.29 5.78 4.59
N ILE A 41 7.64 5.83 3.42
CA ILE A 41 6.27 5.38 3.22
C ILE A 41 6.33 4.06 2.46
N VAL A 42 5.66 3.03 2.99
CA VAL A 42 5.58 1.73 2.33
C VAL A 42 4.14 1.34 2.03
N SER A 43 3.95 0.44 1.06
CA SER A 43 2.64 -0.11 0.74
C SER A 43 2.66 -1.63 0.74
N ALA A 44 1.63 -2.23 1.31
CA ALA A 44 1.33 -3.66 1.20
C ALA A 44 -0.16 -3.82 0.93
N SER A 45 -0.55 -4.63 -0.06
CA SER A 45 -1.98 -4.84 -0.41
C SER A 45 -2.76 -3.54 -0.65
N ASN A 46 -2.13 -2.56 -1.31
CA ASN A 46 -2.70 -1.23 -1.59
C ASN A 46 -3.10 -0.44 -0.31
N ARG A 47 -2.43 -0.72 0.81
CA ARG A 47 -2.53 -0.01 2.08
C ARG A 47 -1.19 0.59 2.44
N TYR A 48 -1.20 1.79 2.98
CA TYR A 48 -0.02 2.59 3.24
C TYR A 48 0.37 2.59 4.72
N TYR A 49 1.67 2.63 4.95
CA TYR A 49 2.29 2.64 6.26
C TYR A 49 3.46 3.64 6.27
N ILE A 50 3.75 4.20 7.45
CA ILE A 50 4.89 5.08 7.67
C ILE A 50 5.90 4.33 8.52
N ILE A 51 7.18 4.46 8.22
CA ILE A 51 8.27 3.82 8.94
C ILE A 51 9.27 4.87 9.39
N GLU A 52 9.69 4.76 10.64
CA GLU A 52 10.88 5.40 11.20
C GLU A 52 11.92 4.31 11.50
N PHE A 53 13.14 4.47 11.01
CA PHE A 53 14.26 3.59 11.31
C PHE A 53 15.08 4.16 12.46
N LYS A 54 15.61 3.26 13.30
CA LYS A 54 16.59 3.60 14.33
C LYS A 54 17.69 2.57 14.35
N ARG A 55 18.91 2.99 14.70
CA ARG A 55 20.05 2.08 14.86
C ARG A 55 19.75 0.97 15.87
N ASP A 56 19.25 1.34 17.04
CA ASP A 56 18.98 0.46 18.18
C ASP A 56 17.81 1.03 19.01
N TYR A 57 17.37 0.28 20.02
CA TYR A 57 16.26 0.68 20.90
C TYR A 57 16.59 1.98 21.65
N GLU A 58 17.83 2.15 22.09
CA GLU A 58 18.30 3.33 22.81
C GLU A 58 18.22 4.60 21.95
N SER A 59 18.36 4.48 20.64
CA SER A 59 18.28 5.60 19.69
C SER A 59 16.86 6.14 19.51
N ILE A 60 15.83 5.40 19.93
CA ILE A 60 14.41 5.79 19.78
C ILE A 60 14.11 7.11 20.52
N VAL A 61 14.80 7.39 21.63
CA VAL A 61 14.58 8.63 22.41
C VAL A 61 14.88 9.91 21.62
N SER A 62 15.64 9.81 20.52
CA SER A 62 15.89 10.94 19.61
C SER A 62 14.62 11.47 18.95
N GLU A 63 13.56 10.67 18.86
CA GLU A 63 12.28 11.07 18.28
C GLU A 63 11.63 12.25 18.99
N TYR A 64 11.85 12.40 20.30
CA TYR A 64 11.33 13.55 21.05
C TYR A 64 11.82 14.87 20.46
N LYS A 65 13.04 14.92 19.93
CA LYS A 65 13.63 16.14 19.36
C LYS A 65 12.92 16.61 18.08
N LYS A 66 12.13 15.75 17.45
CA LYS A 66 11.35 16.09 16.24
C LYS A 66 10.09 16.90 16.55
N TYR A 67 9.76 17.14 17.81
CA TYR A 67 8.55 17.84 18.24
C TYR A 67 8.91 19.19 18.89
N LYS A 68 8.08 20.21 18.65
CA LYS A 68 8.16 21.49 19.37
C LYS A 68 8.00 21.24 20.87
N ASN A 69 8.89 21.81 21.68
CA ASN A 69 8.98 21.53 23.13
C ASN A 69 9.30 20.05 23.45
N GLU A 70 9.96 19.37 22.52
CA GLU A 70 10.55 18.04 22.64
C GLU A 70 9.57 17.00 23.24
N ALA A 71 9.94 16.40 24.37
CA ALA A 71 9.14 15.36 25.03
C ALA A 71 7.72 15.84 25.43
N ILE A 72 7.53 17.13 25.73
CA ILE A 72 6.21 17.68 26.05
C ILE A 72 5.35 17.71 24.79
N GLY A 73 5.90 18.19 23.67
CA GLY A 73 5.22 18.18 22.37
C GLY A 73 4.89 16.77 21.90
N PHE A 74 5.83 15.84 22.07
CA PHE A 74 5.62 14.42 21.78
C PHE A 74 4.44 13.85 22.57
N LYS A 75 4.40 14.04 23.89
CA LYS A 75 3.30 13.51 24.74
C LYS A 75 1.94 14.06 24.35
N LYS A 76 1.86 15.35 23.99
CA LYS A 76 0.62 15.95 23.46
C LYS A 76 0.22 15.31 22.14
N SER A 77 1.19 15.12 21.25
CA SER A 77 0.98 14.48 19.94
C SER A 77 0.52 13.04 20.09
N LEU A 78 1.14 12.24 20.96
CA LEU A 78 0.72 10.88 21.27
C LEU A 78 -0.76 10.84 21.67
N LYS A 79 -1.18 11.65 22.66
CA LYS A 79 -2.59 11.72 23.10
C LYS A 79 -3.56 12.13 21.99
N ARG A 80 -3.10 12.94 21.03
CA ARG A 80 -3.94 13.46 19.94
C ARG A 80 -4.08 12.47 18.79
N MET A 81 -2.95 11.91 18.37
CA MET A 81 -2.84 11.01 17.23
C MET A 81 -3.45 9.65 17.54
N THR A 82 -3.44 9.21 18.80
CA THR A 82 -4.01 7.92 19.20
C THR A 82 -5.54 7.92 19.36
N LYS A 83 -6.22 9.04 19.05
CA LYS A 83 -7.70 9.14 19.07
C LYS A 83 -8.38 8.46 17.88
N ASN A 84 -7.68 8.28 16.75
CA ASN A 84 -8.14 7.44 15.65
C ASN A 84 -7.36 6.12 15.66
N GLN A 85 -7.61 5.21 14.72
CA GLN A 85 -6.83 3.97 14.58
C GLN A 85 -5.69 4.08 13.54
N ASP A 86 -5.65 5.16 12.76
CA ASP A 86 -4.68 5.32 11.68
C ASP A 86 -3.22 5.30 12.18
N TRP A 87 -2.96 5.73 13.42
CA TRP A 87 -1.63 5.67 14.05
C TRP A 87 -1.06 4.26 14.16
N GLN A 88 -1.90 3.22 14.13
CA GLN A 88 -1.42 1.85 14.13
C GLN A 88 -0.62 1.55 12.86
N SER A 89 -0.83 2.30 11.77
CA SER A 89 -0.07 2.14 10.52
C SER A 89 1.26 2.91 10.50
N HIS A 90 1.69 3.46 11.63
CA HIS A 90 2.97 4.13 11.80
C HIS A 90 3.88 3.27 12.67
N TYR A 91 5.02 2.87 12.12
CA TYR A 91 5.96 1.95 12.74
C TYR A 91 7.29 2.62 13.08
N ILE A 92 7.97 2.04 14.06
CA ILE A 92 9.38 2.25 14.32
C ILE A 92 10.09 0.90 14.21
N ILE A 93 11.21 0.87 13.48
CA ILE A 93 11.99 -0.34 13.22
C ILE A 93 13.42 -0.10 13.69
N TYR A 94 13.94 -0.99 14.54
CA TYR A 94 15.27 -0.82 15.11
C TYR A 94 16.09 -2.11 15.09
N GLY A 95 17.41 -1.94 15.02
CA GLY A 95 18.35 -3.05 14.99
C GLY A 95 18.56 -3.66 16.38
N HIS A 96 18.81 -4.96 16.41
CA HIS A 96 19.35 -5.64 17.58
C HIS A 96 20.44 -6.63 17.14
N TYR A 97 21.37 -6.91 18.04
CA TYR A 97 22.40 -7.90 17.83
C TYR A 97 22.45 -8.86 19.01
N ASN A 98 22.32 -10.16 18.73
CA ASN A 98 22.44 -11.19 19.75
C ASN A 98 23.90 -11.63 19.87
N PRO A 99 24.60 -11.34 20.99
CA PRO A 99 26.03 -11.65 21.12
C PRO A 99 26.33 -13.16 21.17
N LYS A 100 25.36 -13.97 21.59
CA LYS A 100 25.52 -15.44 21.71
C LYS A 100 25.45 -16.11 20.34
N THR A 101 24.47 -15.74 19.53
CA THR A 101 24.28 -16.32 18.19
C THR A 101 25.06 -15.58 17.11
N LYS A 102 25.55 -14.37 17.41
CA LYS A 102 26.19 -13.45 16.47
C LYS A 102 25.29 -13.05 15.30
N ILE A 103 23.98 -13.00 15.54
CA ILE A 103 22.99 -12.66 14.53
C ILE A 103 22.53 -11.22 14.75
N PHE A 104 22.58 -10.45 13.66
CA PHE A 104 21.93 -9.14 13.55
C PHE A 104 20.49 -9.33 13.06
N GLY A 105 19.55 -8.72 13.76
CA GLY A 105 18.13 -8.73 13.44
C GLY A 105 17.53 -7.33 13.51
N ILE A 106 16.26 -7.24 13.17
CA ILE A 106 15.44 -6.04 13.35
C ILE A 106 14.23 -6.38 14.21
N GLU A 107 13.78 -5.42 14.99
CA GLU A 107 12.51 -5.44 15.71
C GLU A 107 11.60 -4.37 15.13
N ILE A 108 10.29 -4.63 15.20
CA ILE A 108 9.24 -3.73 14.70
C ILE A 108 8.31 -3.44 15.86
N ASP A 109 8.01 -2.16 16.05
CA ASP A 109 7.01 -1.70 17.02
C ASP A 109 6.11 -0.65 16.35
N ARG A 110 4.94 -0.38 16.95
CA ARG A 110 4.13 0.78 16.57
C ARG A 110 4.84 2.05 17.07
N TYR A 111 4.91 3.09 16.25
CA TYR A 111 5.65 4.32 16.56
C TYR A 111 5.29 4.92 17.91
N PHE A 112 4.00 5.04 18.24
CA PHE A 112 3.57 5.51 19.57
C PHE A 112 3.52 4.38 20.62
N GLY A 113 3.44 3.12 20.19
CA GLY A 113 3.37 1.95 21.06
C GLY A 113 4.68 1.68 21.81
N VAL A 114 5.83 1.96 21.20
CA VAL A 114 7.13 1.82 21.88
C VAL A 114 7.28 2.78 23.09
N PHE A 115 6.50 3.86 23.13
CA PHE A 115 6.50 4.85 24.21
C PHE A 115 5.34 4.70 25.18
N ASN A 116 4.36 3.85 24.87
CA ASN A 116 3.22 3.57 25.73
C ASN A 116 2.82 2.10 25.61
N LEU A 117 3.13 1.31 26.64
CA LEU A 117 2.89 -0.12 26.66
C LEU A 117 1.41 -0.50 26.51
N ASP A 118 0.49 0.38 26.91
CA ASP A 118 -0.96 0.17 26.74
C ASP A 118 -1.38 0.20 25.25
N LEU A 119 -0.49 0.66 24.37
CA LEU A 119 -0.70 0.75 22.92
C LEU A 119 0.07 -0.32 22.13
N ARG A 120 0.77 -1.25 22.80
CA ARG A 120 1.36 -2.40 22.10
C ARG A 120 0.25 -3.34 21.64
N ALA A 121 0.25 -3.64 20.34
CA ALA A 121 -0.65 -4.61 19.72
C ALA A 121 0.10 -5.92 19.45
N GLU A 122 -0.63 -7.03 19.35
CA GLU A 122 -0.09 -8.34 18.95
C GLU A 122 0.45 -8.31 17.50
N GLU A 123 1.28 -9.31 17.17
CA GLU A 123 2.33 -9.37 16.12
C GLU A 123 1.89 -9.22 14.64
N ASP A 124 0.69 -8.72 14.37
CA ASP A 124 0.15 -8.53 13.03
C ASP A 124 0.61 -7.20 12.40
N PHE A 125 1.89 -7.15 12.03
CA PHE A 125 2.47 -6.02 11.31
C PHE A 125 2.01 -5.98 9.85
N PHE A 126 1.83 -4.77 9.34
CA PHE A 126 1.43 -4.50 7.95
C PHE A 126 0.06 -5.10 7.55
N LEU A 127 -0.83 -5.29 8.52
CA LEU A 127 -2.26 -5.55 8.31
C LEU A 127 -3.10 -4.29 8.56
N GLY A 128 -4.18 -4.12 7.79
CA GLY A 128 -5.20 -3.09 8.05
C GLY A 128 -4.78 -1.64 7.78
N GLY A 129 -3.72 -1.40 7.00
CA GLY A 129 -3.11 -0.08 6.80
C GLY A 129 -4.01 1.03 6.26
N MET A 130 -3.44 2.23 6.12
CA MET A 130 -4.16 3.42 5.68
C MET A 130 -4.52 3.37 4.19
N SER A 131 -5.69 3.88 3.80
CA SER A 131 -5.91 4.34 2.42
C SER A 131 -5.12 5.63 2.14
N LEU A 132 -4.93 6.00 0.87
CA LEU A 132 -4.24 7.24 0.52
C LEU A 132 -4.87 8.50 1.17
N PRO A 133 -6.22 8.68 1.19
CA PRO A 133 -6.82 9.80 1.92
C PRO A 133 -6.56 9.77 3.43
N GLN A 134 -6.54 8.58 4.06
CA GLN A 134 -6.21 8.44 5.48
C GLN A 134 -4.74 8.79 5.73
N LEU A 135 -3.83 8.32 4.88
CA LEU A 135 -2.41 8.65 4.93
C LEU A 135 -2.21 10.17 4.87
N ASN A 136 -2.77 10.84 3.87
CA ASN A 136 -2.64 12.29 3.72
C ASN A 136 -3.15 13.02 4.96
N LYS A 137 -4.33 12.65 5.46
CA LYS A 137 -4.89 13.24 6.68
C LYS A 137 -3.99 13.01 7.90
N TYR A 138 -3.47 11.79 8.05
CA TYR A 138 -2.58 11.42 9.15
C TYR A 138 -1.27 12.21 9.11
N VAL A 139 -0.63 12.29 7.94
CA VAL A 139 0.62 13.05 7.74
C VAL A 139 0.42 14.54 8.03
N THR A 140 -0.65 15.15 7.52
CA THR A 140 -0.97 16.55 7.82
C THR A 140 -1.11 16.78 9.33
N GLN A 141 -1.80 15.87 10.03
CA GLN A 141 -1.95 15.95 11.49
C GLN A 141 -0.63 15.76 12.23
N LEU A 142 0.16 14.75 11.85
CA LEU A 142 1.47 14.45 12.45
C LEU A 142 2.44 15.63 12.30
N THR A 143 2.53 16.21 11.11
CA THR A 143 3.40 17.36 10.81
C THR A 143 2.98 18.60 11.60
N ALA A 144 1.68 18.89 11.68
CA ALA A 144 1.20 20.02 12.48
C ALA A 144 1.40 19.79 13.99
N CYS A 145 1.34 18.55 14.46
CA CYS A 145 1.74 18.16 15.82
C CYS A 145 3.24 18.42 16.08
N LYS A 146 4.12 18.00 15.17
CA LYS A 146 5.58 18.23 15.28
C LYS A 146 5.93 19.72 15.32
N ASN A 147 5.26 20.53 14.49
CA ASN A 147 5.46 21.97 14.44
C ASN A 147 4.77 22.75 15.56
N GLY A 148 3.97 22.08 16.40
CA GLY A 148 3.22 22.69 17.49
C GLY A 148 2.20 23.73 17.02
N PHE A 149 1.52 23.45 15.90
CA PHE A 149 0.41 24.25 15.36
C PHE A 149 -0.96 23.81 15.88
N TYR A 150 -0.99 22.89 16.85
CA TYR A 150 -2.20 22.52 17.58
C TYR A 150 -2.08 23.02 19.01
N ASP A 151 -2.67 24.18 19.27
CA ASP A 151 -2.89 24.67 20.62
C ASP A 151 -4.13 24.00 21.25
N ASP A 152 -4.05 23.85 22.56
CA ASP A 152 -4.81 22.94 23.40
C ASP A 152 -6.20 23.49 23.76
N ASP A 153 -6.99 23.96 22.80
CA ASP A 153 -8.34 24.46 23.09
C ASP A 153 -9.32 24.20 21.92
N GLY A 154 -10.01 23.06 22.00
CA GLY A 154 -11.44 22.88 21.66
C GLY A 154 -12.03 23.33 20.31
N SER A 155 -11.28 23.92 19.39
CA SER A 155 -11.80 24.42 18.12
C SER A 155 -11.16 23.67 16.96
N GLY A 156 -11.97 23.34 15.95
CA GLY A 156 -11.56 22.62 14.75
C GLY A 156 -10.62 23.44 13.87
N GLY A 157 -9.41 23.67 14.37
CA GLY A 157 -8.36 24.41 13.69
C GLY A 157 -7.88 23.64 12.48
N SER A 158 -8.04 24.27 11.31
CA SER A 158 -7.43 23.85 10.05
C SER A 158 -5.92 24.03 10.19
N GLY A 159 -5.27 23.04 10.80
CA GLY A 159 -3.82 23.03 10.99
C GLY A 159 -3.14 23.05 9.63
N VAL A 160 -2.31 24.06 9.39
CA VAL A 160 -1.45 24.17 8.21
C VAL A 160 -0.31 23.14 8.37
N GLY A 161 -0.65 21.86 8.19
CA GLY A 161 0.34 20.82 7.98
C GLY A 161 0.82 20.87 6.53
N LEU A 162 2.12 20.72 6.30
CA LEU A 162 2.61 20.39 4.96
C LEU A 162 1.98 19.05 4.58
N ALA A 163 0.94 19.10 3.76
CA ALA A 163 0.54 17.93 2.99
C ALA A 163 1.73 17.55 2.11
N ILE A 164 1.88 16.27 1.78
CA ILE A 164 2.75 15.87 0.68
C ILE A 164 2.21 16.58 -0.56
N ASP A 165 2.86 17.66 -0.97
CA ASP A 165 2.49 18.43 -2.14
C ASP A 165 2.74 17.56 -3.39
N ASP A 166 1.85 17.66 -4.38
CA ASP A 166 1.98 17.01 -5.70
C ASP A 166 3.27 17.46 -6.44
N THR A 167 3.99 18.46 -5.93
CA THR A 167 5.29 18.93 -6.47
C THR A 167 6.52 18.24 -5.86
N THR A 168 6.34 17.42 -4.81
CA THR A 168 7.46 16.76 -4.15
C THR A 168 7.92 15.58 -5.01
N GLU A 169 9.14 15.62 -5.57
CA GLU A 169 9.76 14.49 -6.28
C GLU A 169 10.08 13.36 -5.30
N VAL A 170 9.04 12.59 -4.94
CA VAL A 170 9.17 11.42 -4.08
C VAL A 170 9.68 10.26 -4.94
N GLN A 171 10.89 9.78 -4.62
CA GLN A 171 11.42 8.57 -5.21
C GLN A 171 10.75 7.35 -4.57
N VAL A 172 10.41 6.36 -5.38
CA VAL A 172 9.78 5.12 -4.96
C VAL A 172 10.64 3.96 -5.44
N LEU A 173 11.12 3.16 -4.50
CA LEU A 173 11.68 1.84 -4.72
C LEU A 173 10.52 0.85 -4.92
N ALA A 174 10.33 0.37 -6.14
CA ALA A 174 9.44 -0.74 -6.44
C ALA A 174 10.25 -2.05 -6.41
N ILE A 175 9.75 -3.07 -5.72
CA ILE A 175 10.41 -4.37 -5.58
C ILE A 175 9.50 -5.45 -6.14
N ASP A 176 10.00 -6.26 -7.06
CA ASP A 176 9.24 -7.36 -7.65
C ASP A 176 9.25 -8.63 -6.77
N ALA A 177 8.53 -9.67 -7.20
CA ALA A 177 8.46 -10.95 -6.50
C ALA A 177 9.80 -11.71 -6.41
N ASN A 178 10.81 -11.32 -7.19
CA ASN A 178 12.15 -11.90 -7.23
C ASN A 178 13.20 -11.04 -6.49
N ASN A 179 12.76 -10.02 -5.74
CA ASN A 179 13.61 -9.02 -5.09
C ASN A 179 14.44 -8.16 -6.06
N VAL A 180 13.96 -7.98 -7.29
CA VAL A 180 14.51 -6.98 -8.22
C VAL A 180 13.91 -5.63 -7.87
N ALA A 181 14.77 -4.66 -7.55
CA ALA A 181 14.37 -3.33 -7.16
C ALA A 181 14.59 -2.32 -8.30
N THR A 182 13.65 -1.39 -8.47
CA THR A 182 13.80 -0.23 -9.37
C THR A 182 13.39 1.05 -8.65
N ILE A 183 14.04 2.16 -8.98
CA ILE A 183 13.70 3.48 -8.44
C ILE A 183 12.88 4.22 -9.51
N THR A 184 11.70 4.67 -9.13
CA THR A 184 10.80 5.46 -9.96
C THR A 184 10.30 6.68 -9.17
N THR A 185 9.40 7.48 -9.73
CA THR A 185 8.77 8.58 -9.01
C THR A 185 7.35 8.21 -8.58
N PHE A 186 6.90 8.77 -7.46
CA PHE A 186 5.53 8.59 -6.99
C PHE A 186 4.50 9.05 -8.04
N GLU A 187 4.83 10.12 -8.78
CA GLU A 187 4.04 10.60 -9.91
C GLU A 187 3.95 9.58 -11.06
N TYR A 188 5.05 8.88 -11.37
CA TYR A 188 5.02 7.80 -12.35
C TYR A 188 4.10 6.64 -11.90
N ILE A 189 4.11 6.30 -10.61
CA ILE A 189 3.22 5.27 -10.05
C ILE A 189 1.76 5.75 -10.04
N LYS A 190 1.47 6.98 -9.64
CA LYS A 190 0.12 7.58 -9.72
C LYS A 190 -0.39 7.52 -11.16
N LYS A 191 0.46 7.89 -12.13
CA LYS A 191 0.13 7.81 -13.56
C LYS A 191 -0.18 6.38 -13.97
N LEU A 192 0.67 5.40 -13.64
CA LEU A 192 0.40 3.99 -13.93
C LEU A 192 -0.89 3.48 -13.28
N GLN A 193 -1.17 3.85 -12.03
CA GLN A 193 -2.41 3.45 -11.35
C GLN A 193 -3.64 4.08 -11.99
N LYS A 194 -3.55 5.34 -12.43
CA LYS A 194 -4.59 6.01 -13.19
C LYS A 194 -4.78 5.33 -14.54
N ASP A 195 -3.71 5.08 -15.26
CA ASP A 195 -3.73 4.38 -16.55
C ASP A 195 -4.31 2.97 -16.40
N LEU A 196 -4.00 2.23 -15.33
CA LEU A 196 -4.57 0.91 -15.02
C LEU A 196 -6.06 0.95 -14.65
N LYS A 197 -6.53 2.03 -14.02
CA LYS A 197 -7.96 2.27 -13.75
C LYS A 197 -8.70 2.80 -14.98
N GLU A 198 -8.00 3.48 -15.87
CA GLU A 198 -8.49 4.03 -17.14
C GLU A 198 -8.30 3.07 -18.32
N VAL A 199 -7.62 1.91 -18.16
CA VAL A 199 -7.77 0.77 -19.06
C VAL A 199 -9.23 0.32 -18.91
N PRO A 200 -10.14 0.74 -19.81
CA PRO A 200 -11.56 0.60 -19.54
C PRO A 200 -11.97 -0.84 -19.79
N ALA A 201 -13.14 -1.16 -19.24
CA ALA A 201 -14.07 -2.22 -19.64
C ALA A 201 -14.37 -2.34 -21.17
N ASN A 202 -13.59 -1.69 -22.02
CA ASN A 202 -13.64 -1.73 -23.49
C ASN A 202 -13.12 -3.04 -24.08
N LYS A 203 -12.21 -3.77 -23.40
CA LYS A 203 -11.86 -5.13 -23.80
C LYS A 203 -13.01 -6.12 -23.54
N GLU A 204 -13.78 -5.93 -22.48
CA GLU A 204 -14.95 -6.78 -22.19
C GLU A 204 -16.17 -6.45 -23.07
N LYS A 205 -16.41 -5.18 -23.42
CA LYS A 205 -17.49 -4.85 -24.37
C LYS A 205 -17.20 -5.36 -25.78
N SER A 206 -15.98 -5.19 -26.27
CA SER A 206 -15.56 -5.69 -27.59
C SER A 206 -15.62 -7.23 -27.67
N SER A 207 -15.16 -7.94 -26.64
CA SER A 207 -15.24 -9.42 -26.63
C SER A 207 -16.66 -9.95 -26.46
N LYS A 208 -17.51 -9.29 -25.66
CA LYS A 208 -18.93 -9.66 -25.51
C LYS A 208 -19.72 -9.37 -26.78
N GLU A 209 -19.48 -8.25 -27.46
CA GLU A 209 -20.13 -7.93 -28.75
C GLU A 209 -19.69 -8.89 -29.86
N GLN A 210 -18.40 -9.25 -29.94
CA GLN A 210 -17.91 -10.27 -30.87
C GLN A 210 -18.50 -11.65 -30.60
N ALA A 211 -18.56 -12.07 -29.32
CA ALA A 211 -19.17 -13.36 -28.94
C ALA A 211 -20.69 -13.41 -29.23
N ILE A 212 -21.40 -12.28 -29.08
CA ILE A 212 -22.83 -12.19 -29.43
C ILE A 212 -23.04 -12.29 -30.95
N VAL A 213 -22.16 -11.67 -31.74
CA VAL A 213 -22.21 -11.74 -33.22
C VAL A 213 -21.90 -13.16 -33.71
N GLU A 214 -20.89 -13.83 -33.15
CA GLU A 214 -20.55 -15.21 -33.50
C GLU A 214 -21.68 -16.19 -33.13
N ALA A 215 -22.25 -16.08 -31.92
CA ALA A 215 -23.38 -16.91 -31.51
C ALA A 215 -24.63 -16.68 -32.36
N SER A 216 -24.88 -15.43 -32.81
CA SER A 216 -25.98 -15.12 -33.71
C SER A 216 -25.78 -15.72 -35.11
N ASN A 217 -24.53 -15.76 -35.61
CA ASN A 217 -24.21 -16.35 -36.89
C ASN A 217 -24.31 -17.89 -36.86
N GLU A 218 -23.83 -18.53 -35.80
CA GLU A 218 -24.01 -19.99 -35.62
C GLU A 218 -25.49 -20.37 -35.55
N LYS A 219 -26.30 -19.60 -34.82
CA LYS A 219 -27.75 -19.85 -34.75
C LYS A 219 -28.42 -19.72 -36.12
N HIS A 220 -28.00 -18.74 -36.93
CA HIS A 220 -28.52 -18.57 -38.29
C HIS A 220 -28.19 -19.75 -39.20
N GLU A 221 -26.96 -20.28 -39.12
CA GLU A 221 -26.55 -21.45 -39.91
C GLU A 221 -27.26 -22.74 -39.45
N ILE A 222 -27.47 -22.92 -38.14
CA ILE A 222 -28.25 -24.05 -37.61
C ILE A 222 -29.71 -23.99 -38.10
N ASP A 223 -30.35 -22.82 -38.03
CA ASP A 223 -31.73 -22.62 -38.50
C ASP A 223 -31.86 -22.88 -40.01
N LYS A 224 -30.85 -22.51 -40.79
CA LYS A 224 -30.78 -22.81 -42.22
C LYS A 224 -30.66 -24.32 -42.47
N HIS A 225 -29.79 -25.00 -41.74
CA HIS A 225 -29.63 -26.46 -41.84
C HIS A 225 -30.90 -27.22 -41.46
N LEU A 226 -31.60 -26.78 -40.41
CA LEU A 226 -32.87 -27.36 -39.99
C LEU A 226 -33.96 -27.19 -41.05
N LYS A 227 -34.06 -26.01 -41.69
CA LYS A 227 -34.99 -25.79 -42.81
C LYS A 227 -34.66 -26.65 -44.03
N GLU A 228 -33.37 -26.85 -44.33
CA GLU A 228 -32.95 -27.76 -45.40
C GLU A 228 -33.31 -29.22 -45.10
N LEU A 229 -33.12 -29.67 -43.86
CA LEU A 229 -33.52 -31.01 -43.41
C LEU A 229 -35.04 -31.23 -43.48
N ASP A 230 -35.83 -30.25 -43.04
CA ASP A 230 -37.30 -30.30 -43.15
C ASP A 230 -37.78 -30.34 -44.61
N SER A 231 -37.10 -29.60 -45.49
CA SER A 231 -37.40 -29.62 -46.93
C SER A 231 -37.05 -30.96 -47.59
N LYS A 232 -35.96 -31.62 -47.15
CA LYS A 232 -35.56 -32.96 -47.59
C LYS A 232 -36.50 -34.04 -47.06
N ASN A 233 -36.95 -33.93 -45.81
CA ASN A 233 -37.91 -34.86 -45.22
C ASN A 233 -39.30 -34.75 -45.85
N LYS A 234 -39.77 -33.54 -46.20
CA LYS A 234 -41.00 -33.36 -46.99
C LYS A 234 -40.91 -33.94 -48.40
N LYS A 235 -39.75 -33.89 -49.05
CA LYS A 235 -39.53 -34.52 -50.37
C LYS A 235 -39.47 -36.05 -50.29
N ASN A 236 -38.90 -36.61 -49.22
CA ASN A 236 -38.79 -38.07 -49.04
C ASN A 236 -40.08 -38.73 -48.49
N GLY A 237 -40.98 -37.94 -47.87
CA GLY A 237 -42.29 -38.42 -47.40
C GLY A 237 -43.34 -38.65 -48.49
N MET A 238 -43.11 -38.19 -49.73
CA MET A 238 -44.01 -38.42 -50.87
C MET A 238 -43.73 -39.73 -51.65
N GLY A 239 -42.74 -40.52 -51.23
CA GLY A 239 -42.21 -41.66 -52.01
C GLY A 239 -42.52 -43.07 -51.50
N LYS A 240 -43.44 -43.28 -50.55
CA LYS A 240 -43.84 -44.64 -50.11
C LYS A 240 -45.35 -44.76 -49.91
N SER A 241 -46.08 -44.78 -51.03
CA SER A 241 -47.41 -45.34 -51.12
C SER A 241 -47.55 -45.97 -52.49
N MET A 242 -47.07 -47.21 -52.65
CA MET A 242 -47.52 -48.19 -53.64
C MET A 242 -46.67 -49.44 -53.49
N HIS A 243 -47.25 -50.50 -52.92
CA HIS A 243 -47.24 -51.88 -53.42
C HIS A 243 -48.02 -52.73 -52.41
N SER A 244 -49.29 -52.94 -52.76
CA SER A 244 -50.10 -54.11 -52.44
C SER A 244 -50.62 -54.61 -53.78
#